data_AF-A0A383UQL5-F1
#
_entry.id   AF-A0A383UQL5-F1
#
_cell.length_a   1.000
_cell.length_b   1.000
_cell.length_c   1.000
_cell.angle_alpha   90.00
_cell.angle_beta   90.00
_cell.angle_gamma   90.00
#
_symmetry.space_group_name_H-M   'P 1'
#
loop_
_entity.id
_entity.type
_entity.pdbx_description
1 polymer ?
#
loop_
_entity_poly.entity_id
_entity_poly.type
_entity_poly.pdbx_seq_one_letter_code
_entity_poly.pdbx_strand_id
1 'polypeptide(L)'
;MPSETHIQGKSKRHKKRKSRTEVSTDDSESDIDTVNHIAKDQNDQKSNLAIENHTADTEVSSAFTKIFMAKVAEELSNDLDELRKADDFKDDALPILINALQQGTSLFSRDEQRRIVLAESNK
;
A
#
# COMPACT_ATOMS: atom_id res chain seq x y z
N MET A 1 42.24 -39.00 58.37
CA MET A 1 41.17 -39.41 59.31
C MET A 1 40.51 -38.12 59.77
N PRO A 2 39.21 -37.85 59.50
CA PRO A 2 38.09 -38.78 59.41
C PRO A 2 37.36 -38.81 58.05
N SER A 3 36.67 -39.93 57.85
CA SER A 3 35.60 -40.22 56.91
C SER A 3 34.25 -39.83 57.51
N GLU A 4 33.29 -39.31 56.72
CA GLU A 4 31.91 -39.80 56.73
C GLU A 4 31.01 -39.13 55.68
N THR A 5 30.06 -39.95 55.25
CA THR A 5 29.13 -39.86 54.12
C THR A 5 27.89 -39.02 54.42
N HIS A 6 27.30 -38.36 53.40
CA HIS A 6 25.84 -38.20 53.38
C HIS A 6 25.26 -38.14 51.96
N ILE A 7 24.34 -39.06 51.69
CA ILE A 7 23.51 -39.20 50.48
C ILE A 7 22.26 -38.34 50.65
N GLN A 8 21.86 -37.59 49.63
CA GLN A 8 20.48 -37.25 49.19
C GLN A 8 20.56 -35.97 48.34
N GLY A 9 19.91 -35.81 47.19
CA GLY A 9 18.97 -36.62 46.45
C GLY A 9 18.84 -36.03 45.03
N LYS A 10 18.42 -36.87 44.09
CA LYS A 10 18.20 -36.49 42.69
C LYS A 10 17.02 -35.52 42.60
N SER A 11 17.26 -34.24 42.32
CA SER A 11 16.21 -33.28 41.96
C SER A 11 15.98 -33.30 40.44
N LYS A 12 14.75 -33.67 40.09
CA LYS A 12 14.22 -33.88 38.74
C LYS A 12 14.30 -32.59 37.92
N ARG A 13 14.79 -32.66 36.68
CA ARG A 13 14.80 -31.57 35.69
C ARG A 13 13.37 -31.02 35.53
N HIS A 14 13.13 -29.80 36.03
CA HIS A 14 11.90 -29.07 35.74
C HIS A 14 11.85 -28.71 34.25
N LYS A 15 10.96 -29.38 33.50
CA LYS A 15 10.56 -28.98 32.15
C LYS A 15 9.94 -27.58 32.24
N LYS A 16 10.62 -26.59 31.66
CA LYS A 16 10.12 -25.23 31.47
C LYS A 16 8.83 -25.31 30.63
N ARG A 17 7.68 -25.11 31.27
CA ARG A 17 6.43 -24.74 30.58
C ARG A 17 6.56 -23.26 30.23
N LYS A 18 6.99 -22.97 29.01
CA LYS A 18 6.81 -21.65 28.41
C LYS A 18 5.35 -21.60 28.00
N SER A 19 4.55 -20.74 28.62
CA SER A 19 3.26 -20.33 28.08
C SER A 19 3.54 -19.67 26.74
N ARG A 20 3.29 -20.41 25.66
CA ARG A 20 3.33 -19.92 24.29
C ARG A 20 2.17 -18.94 24.16
N THR A 21 2.50 -17.67 24.03
CA THR A 21 1.56 -16.67 23.53
C THR A 21 1.22 -17.10 22.09
N GLU A 22 -0.05 -17.39 21.84
CA GLU A 22 -0.57 -17.55 20.49
C GLU A 22 -0.48 -16.18 19.82
N VAL A 23 0.47 -16.03 18.92
CA VAL A 23 0.54 -14.89 18.00
C VAL A 23 -0.23 -15.37 16.78
N SER A 24 -1.43 -14.83 16.56
CA SER A 24 -2.15 -15.03 15.31
C SER A 24 -1.34 -14.38 14.21
N THR A 25 -0.58 -15.18 13.47
CA THR A 25 -0.14 -14.83 12.12
C THR A 25 -1.37 -14.92 11.25
N ASP A 26 -2.02 -13.78 11.02
CA ASP A 26 -2.88 -13.59 9.86
C ASP A 26 -1.94 -13.58 8.64
N ASP A 27 -1.62 -14.78 8.18
CA ASP A 27 -0.88 -15.06 6.96
C ASP A 27 -1.92 -14.95 5.84
N SER A 28 -2.17 -13.72 5.40
CA SER A 28 -2.91 -13.47 4.16
C SER A 28 -2.01 -13.92 3.00
N GLU A 29 -2.11 -15.20 2.65
CA GLU A 29 -1.60 -15.76 1.41
C GLU A 29 -2.33 -15.09 0.23
N SER A 30 -1.72 -14.03 -0.30
CA SER A 30 -2.08 -13.48 -1.59
C SER A 30 -1.51 -14.39 -2.68
N ASP A 31 -2.27 -15.40 -3.09
CA ASP A 31 -2.00 -16.20 -4.28
C ASP A 31 -2.05 -15.29 -5.52
N ILE A 32 -0.86 -14.96 -6.05
CA ILE A 32 -0.73 -14.30 -7.34
C ILE A 32 -0.54 -15.39 -8.40
N ASP A 33 -1.64 -15.96 -8.86
CA ASP A 33 -1.67 -16.86 -10.01
C ASP A 33 -1.43 -16.04 -11.29
N THR A 34 -0.16 -15.83 -11.62
CA THR A 34 0.25 -15.45 -12.97
C THR A 34 0.28 -16.71 -13.83
N VAL A 35 -0.87 -17.09 -14.37
CA VAL A 35 -0.92 -18.05 -15.49
C VAL A 35 -1.79 -17.47 -16.60
N ASN A 36 -1.11 -17.09 -17.69
CA ASN A 36 -1.67 -16.85 -19.00
C ASN A 36 -2.58 -18.02 -19.42
N HIS A 37 -3.90 -17.82 -19.38
CA HIS A 37 -4.85 -18.64 -20.13
C HIS A 37 -5.57 -17.79 -21.16
N ILE A 38 -5.02 -17.82 -22.38
CA ILE A 38 -5.74 -17.53 -23.61
C ILE A 38 -6.61 -18.75 -23.91
N ALA A 39 -7.94 -18.64 -23.75
CA ALA A 39 -8.97 -19.16 -24.66
C ALA A 39 -10.38 -19.05 -24.03
N LYS A 40 -11.25 -18.31 -24.74
CA LYS A 40 -12.71 -18.43 -24.97
C LYS A 40 -13.42 -19.60 -24.24
N ASP A 41 -14.59 -19.47 -23.62
CA ASP A 41 -15.83 -18.94 -24.20
C ASP A 41 -16.93 -18.72 -23.12
N GLN A 42 -17.66 -17.62 -23.29
CA GLN A 42 -19.01 -17.19 -22.87
C GLN A 42 -19.71 -17.76 -21.62
N ASN A 43 -20.08 -16.87 -20.68
CA ASN A 43 -21.47 -16.78 -20.21
C ASN A 43 -21.83 -15.33 -19.85
N ASP A 44 -22.38 -14.64 -20.84
CA ASP A 44 -22.98 -13.31 -20.75
C ASP A 44 -24.31 -13.34 -20.01
N GLN A 45 -24.43 -12.54 -18.94
CA GLN A 45 -25.61 -11.70 -18.60
C GLN A 45 -25.46 -11.06 -17.21
N LYS A 46 -24.51 -10.11 -17.06
CA LYS A 46 -24.55 -9.08 -15.99
C LYS A 46 -23.56 -7.90 -16.17
N SER A 47 -23.00 -7.70 -17.36
CA SER A 47 -21.86 -6.79 -17.59
C SER A 47 -22.20 -5.37 -18.05
N ASN A 48 -23.46 -5.05 -18.38
CA ASN A 48 -23.79 -3.74 -18.98
C ASN A 48 -23.95 -2.56 -18.00
N LEU A 49 -24.02 -2.77 -16.67
CA LEU A 49 -24.06 -1.65 -15.69
C LEU A 49 -22.69 -1.33 -15.07
N ALA A 50 -21.70 -2.20 -15.24
CA ALA A 50 -20.36 -1.99 -14.66
C ALA A 50 -19.48 -1.12 -15.58
N ILE A 51 -19.63 -1.25 -16.91
CA ILE A 51 -18.73 -0.61 -17.87
C ILE A 51 -18.89 0.93 -17.86
N GLU A 52 -20.12 1.46 -17.77
CA GLU A 52 -20.36 2.92 -17.67
C GLU A 52 -19.78 3.53 -16.39
N ASN A 53 -19.89 2.82 -15.26
CA ASN A 53 -19.38 3.31 -13.99
C ASN A 53 -17.84 3.26 -13.95
N HIS A 54 -17.22 2.24 -14.55
CA HIS A 54 -15.78 2.14 -14.62
C HIS A 54 -15.14 3.18 -15.53
N THR A 55 -15.73 3.49 -16.69
CA THR A 55 -15.22 4.55 -17.56
C THR A 55 -15.32 5.92 -16.87
N ALA A 56 -16.48 6.22 -16.26
CA ALA A 56 -16.66 7.43 -15.47
C ALA A 56 -15.67 7.53 -14.30
N ASP A 57 -15.40 6.41 -13.61
CA ASP A 57 -14.44 6.38 -12.50
C ASP A 57 -13.00 6.59 -12.94
N THR A 58 -12.62 6.05 -14.10
CA THR A 58 -11.30 6.30 -14.67
C THR A 58 -11.13 7.76 -15.10
N GLU A 59 -12.17 8.35 -15.69
CA GLU A 59 -12.19 9.77 -16.07
C GLU A 59 -12.06 10.67 -14.85
N VAL A 60 -12.86 10.44 -13.81
CA VAL A 60 -12.77 11.17 -12.53
C VAL A 60 -11.38 11.05 -11.92
N SER A 61 -10.80 9.84 -11.92
CA SER A 61 -9.45 9.64 -11.39
C SER A 61 -8.39 10.43 -12.16
N SER A 62 -8.50 10.45 -13.48
CA SER A 62 -7.57 11.19 -14.34
C SER A 62 -7.71 12.71 -14.15
N ALA A 63 -8.94 13.20 -14.04
CA ALA A 63 -9.23 14.61 -13.78
C ALA A 63 -8.74 15.02 -12.38
N PHE A 64 -9.02 14.19 -11.37
CA PHE A 64 -8.55 14.39 -10.01
C PHE A 64 -7.02 14.42 -9.95
N THR A 65 -6.34 13.49 -10.62
CA THR A 65 -4.87 13.44 -10.64
C THR A 65 -4.28 14.73 -11.19
N LYS A 66 -4.87 15.30 -12.26
CA LYS A 66 -4.42 16.59 -12.82
C LYS A 66 -4.60 17.74 -11.83
N ILE A 67 -5.76 17.82 -11.18
CA ILE A 67 -6.06 18.83 -10.15
C ILE A 67 -5.09 18.71 -8.97
N PHE A 68 -4.92 17.49 -8.47
CA PHE A 68 -4.02 17.18 -7.37
C PHE A 68 -2.58 17.56 -7.70
N MET A 69 -2.09 17.20 -8.90
CA MET A 69 -0.76 17.58 -9.37
C MET A 69 -0.57 19.09 -9.42
N ALA A 70 -1.53 19.82 -9.98
CA ALA A 70 -1.45 21.28 -10.07
C ALA A 70 -1.38 21.91 -8.67
N LYS A 71 -2.24 21.46 -7.74
CA LYS A 71 -2.25 21.92 -6.35
C LYS A 71 -0.96 21.59 -5.61
N VAL A 72 -0.49 20.36 -5.72
CA VAL A 72 0.77 19.94 -5.11
C VAL A 72 1.94 20.76 -5.66
N ALA A 73 1.98 21.02 -6.97
CA ALA A 73 3.03 21.83 -7.56
C ALA A 73 2.98 23.31 -7.11
N GLU A 74 1.78 23.85 -6.85
CA GLU A 74 1.60 25.22 -6.32
C GLU A 74 2.04 25.31 -4.84
N GLU A 75 1.50 24.44 -3.99
CA GLU A 75 1.76 24.45 -2.55
C GLU A 75 3.20 24.03 -2.21
N LEU A 76 3.76 23.11 -3.00
CA LEU A 76 5.13 22.61 -2.83
C LEU A 76 6.14 23.35 -3.71
N SER A 77 5.75 24.45 -4.36
CA SER A 77 6.60 25.18 -5.31
C SER A 77 7.95 25.57 -4.72
N ASN A 78 7.98 26.10 -3.49
CA ASN A 78 9.21 26.46 -2.81
C ASN A 78 10.12 25.23 -2.56
N ASP A 79 9.55 24.14 -2.04
CA ASP A 79 10.30 22.92 -1.74
C ASP A 79 10.79 22.23 -3.03
N LEU A 80 10.02 22.29 -4.12
CA LEU A 80 10.44 21.82 -5.44
C LEU A 80 11.58 22.66 -6.02
N ASP A 81 11.57 23.97 -5.81
CA ASP A 81 12.66 24.86 -6.20
C ASP A 81 13.92 24.63 -5.36
N GLU A 82 13.79 24.33 -4.07
CA GLU A 82 14.91 23.93 -3.21
C GLU A 82 15.49 22.59 -3.64
N LEU A 83 14.63 21.59 -3.88
CA LEU A 83 15.04 20.28 -4.36
C LEU A 83 15.80 20.38 -5.69
N ARG A 84 15.37 21.25 -6.60
CA ARG A 84 16.05 21.49 -7.88
C ARG A 84 17.42 22.16 -7.73
N LYS A 85 17.62 22.94 -6.67
CA LYS A 85 18.91 23.59 -6.36
C LYS A 85 19.87 22.66 -5.63
N ALA A 86 19.39 21.52 -5.12
CA ALA A 86 20.23 20.55 -4.45
C ALA A 86 21.14 19.82 -5.45
N ASP A 87 22.42 19.67 -5.09
CA ASP A 87 23.45 19.05 -5.94
C ASP A 87 23.18 17.57 -6.27
N ASP A 88 22.34 16.90 -5.47
CA ASP A 88 22.00 15.49 -5.60
C ASP A 88 20.75 15.24 -6.46
N PHE A 89 20.00 16.28 -6.82
CA PHE A 89 18.81 16.15 -7.66
C PHE A 89 19.19 16.08 -9.14
N LYS A 90 19.14 14.86 -9.70
CA LYS A 90 19.47 14.57 -11.10
C LYS A 90 18.22 14.44 -11.95
N ASP A 91 18.38 14.56 -13.26
CA ASP A 91 17.28 14.38 -14.22
C ASP A 91 16.59 12.99 -14.08
N ASP A 92 17.34 11.97 -13.69
CA ASP A 92 16.81 10.61 -13.42
C ASP A 92 15.87 10.55 -12.20
N ALA A 93 15.94 11.52 -11.29
CA ALA A 93 15.09 11.60 -10.11
C ALA A 93 13.73 12.25 -10.40
N LEU A 94 13.59 13.00 -11.51
CA LEU A 94 12.33 13.65 -11.88
C LEU A 94 11.18 12.65 -12.09
N PRO A 95 11.33 11.55 -12.85
CA PRO A 95 10.27 10.55 -12.99
C PRO A 95 9.89 9.90 -11.65
N ILE A 96 10.88 9.69 -10.77
CA ILE A 96 10.66 9.11 -9.44
C ILE A 96 9.82 10.05 -8.59
N LEU A 97 10.14 11.34 -8.59
CA LEU A 97 9.39 12.37 -7.88
C LEU A 97 7.95 12.46 -8.39
N ILE A 98 7.76 12.54 -9.71
CA ILE A 98 6.43 12.62 -10.33
C ILE A 98 5.59 11.39 -9.95
N ASN A 99 6.18 10.20 -10.05
CA ASN A 99 5.50 8.95 -9.68
C ASN A 99 5.16 8.90 -8.19
N ALA A 100 6.05 9.36 -7.31
CA ALA A 100 5.81 9.40 -5.86
C ALA A 100 4.68 10.38 -5.51
N LEU A 101 4.67 11.56 -6.11
CA LEU A 101 3.57 12.51 -5.96
C LEU A 101 2.27 11.92 -6.50
N GLN A 102 2.31 11.24 -7.64
CA GLN A 102 1.10 10.65 -8.24
C GLN A 102 0.53 9.53 -7.37
N GLN A 103 1.39 8.75 -6.72
CA GLN A 103 0.96 7.75 -5.74
C GLN A 103 0.20 8.38 -4.56
N GLY A 104 0.45 9.64 -4.21
CA GLY A 104 -0.32 10.39 -3.21
C GLY A 104 -1.82 10.48 -3.52
N THR A 105 -2.23 10.35 -4.79
CA THR A 105 -3.66 10.29 -5.17
C THR A 105 -4.38 9.04 -4.63
N SER A 106 -3.65 7.97 -4.32
CA SER A 106 -4.21 6.73 -3.75
C SER A 106 -4.74 6.91 -2.32
N LEU A 107 -4.36 7.99 -1.63
CA LEU A 107 -4.86 8.33 -0.31
C LEU A 107 -6.32 8.78 -0.32
N PHE A 108 -6.85 9.15 -1.49
CA PHE A 108 -8.21 9.62 -1.66
C PHE A 108 -9.09 8.51 -2.21
N SER A 109 -10.20 8.24 -1.51
CA SER A 109 -11.24 7.34 -1.99
C SER A 109 -11.92 7.87 -3.25
N ARG A 110 -12.59 6.99 -4.00
CA ARG A 110 -13.28 7.39 -5.25
C ARG A 110 -14.34 8.45 -5.02
N ASP A 111 -15.06 8.38 -3.90
CA ASP A 111 -16.07 9.39 -3.56
C ASP A 111 -15.44 10.75 -3.25
N GLU A 112 -14.26 10.78 -2.62
CA GLU A 112 -13.49 12.01 -2.41
C GLU A 112 -13.02 12.62 -3.72
N GLN A 113 -12.45 11.80 -4.61
CA GLN A 113 -12.01 12.24 -5.93
C GLN A 113 -13.16 12.87 -6.70
N ARG A 114 -14.35 12.24 -6.72
CA ARG A 114 -15.56 12.77 -7.35
C ARG A 114 -15.98 14.12 -6.75
N ARG A 115 -15.98 14.25 -5.42
CA ARG A 115 -16.34 15.52 -4.74
C ARG A 115 -15.39 16.66 -5.11
N ILE A 116 -14.08 16.37 -5.16
CA ILE A 116 -13.07 17.38 -5.45
C ILE A 116 -13.16 17.81 -6.93
N VAL A 117 -13.31 16.85 -7.85
CA VAL A 117 -13.48 17.15 -9.28
C VAL A 117 -14.74 17.99 -9.52
N LEU A 118 -15.86 17.66 -8.86
CA LEU A 118 -17.10 18.43 -8.96
C LEU A 118 -16.97 19.83 -8.33
N ALA A 119 -16.23 19.97 -7.24
CA ALA A 119 -16.00 21.26 -6.61
C ALA A 119 -15.14 22.17 -7.50
N GLU A 120 -14.08 21.64 -8.12
CA GLU A 120 -13.24 22.40 -9.06
C GLU A 120 -13.97 22.73 -10.38
N SER A 121 -14.88 21.88 -10.86
CA SER A 121 -15.68 22.21 -12.06
C SER A 121 -16.68 23.35 -11.85
N ASN A 122 -17.01 23.65 -10.59
CA ASN A 122 -17.98 24.69 -10.22
C ASN A 122 -17.32 26.02 -9.80
N LYS A 123 -16.01 26.16 -9.99
CA LYS A 123 -15.23 27.36 -9.65
C LYS A 123 -15.02 28.24 -10.87
#